data_AF-A0A4Q6AWX2-F1
#
_entry.id   AF-A0A4Q6AWX2-F1
#
_cell.length_a   1.000
_cell.length_b   1.000
_cell.length_c   1.000
_cell.angle_alpha   90.00
_cell.angle_beta   90.00
_cell.angle_gamma   90.00
#
_symmetry.space_group_name_H-M   'P 1'
#
loop_
_entity.id
_entity.type
_entity.pdbx_description
1 polymer ?
#
loop_
_entity_poly.entity_id
_entity_poly.type
_entity_poly.pdbx_seq_one_letter_code
_entity_poly.pdbx_strand_id
1 'polypeptide(L)'
;MHFGRVADEKGLDLSLPHPGKRTEGFLKLPHEGRGLIYCGAPIWSCKDWSGTVYPTKARPSEYLRHYAKHYPTVELNSSFYSIPTPDQVRRLW
;
A
#
# COMPACT_ATOMS: atom_id res chain seq x y z
N MET A 1 7.95 -16.47 -4.70
CA MET A 1 7.93 -16.28 -3.23
C MET A 1 6.77 -17.08 -2.67
N HIS A 2 7.00 -17.87 -1.62
CA HIS A 2 5.96 -18.64 -0.91
C HIS A 2 5.75 -18.09 0.50
N PHE A 3 5.61 -16.77 0.62
CA PHE A 3 5.39 -16.13 1.91
C PHE A 3 4.00 -16.51 2.45
N GLY A 4 3.92 -16.88 3.73
CA GLY A 4 2.66 -17.29 4.37
C GLY A 4 2.06 -18.60 3.86
N ARG A 5 2.76 -19.36 3.01
CA ARG A 5 2.26 -20.65 2.50
C ARG A 5 2.49 -21.74 3.54
N VAL A 6 1.42 -22.39 3.98
CA VAL A 6 1.47 -23.62 4.77
C VAL A 6 1.34 -24.83 3.86
N ALA A 7 1.92 -25.97 4.27
CA ALA A 7 1.84 -27.22 3.52
C ALA A 7 0.47 -27.91 3.65
N ASP A 8 -0.19 -27.70 4.80
CA ASP A 8 -1.53 -28.17 5.15
C ASP A 8 -2.16 -27.10 6.06
N GLU A 9 -3.39 -26.71 5.76
CA GLU A 9 -4.17 -25.74 6.54
C GLU A 9 -4.83 -26.34 7.79
N LYS A 10 -4.80 -27.66 7.96
CA LYS A 10 -5.40 -28.32 9.12
C LYS A 10 -4.72 -27.91 10.42
N GLY A 11 -5.53 -27.41 11.36
CA GLY A 11 -5.06 -26.95 12.67
C GLY A 11 -4.51 -25.53 12.68
N LEU A 12 -4.61 -24.79 11.56
CA LEU A 12 -4.26 -23.38 11.53
C LEU A 12 -5.27 -22.58 12.37
N ASP A 13 -4.76 -21.96 13.43
CA ASP A 13 -5.54 -20.96 14.17
C ASP A 13 -5.59 -19.67 13.36
N LEU A 14 -6.75 -19.42 12.75
CA LEU A 14 -7.05 -18.21 11.99
C LEU A 14 -7.73 -17.13 12.85
N SER A 15 -7.82 -17.34 14.17
CA SER A 15 -8.35 -16.32 15.05
C SER A 15 -7.46 -15.09 15.01
N LEU A 16 -8.10 -13.92 14.98
CA LEU A 16 -7.37 -12.67 15.15
C LEU A 16 -6.84 -12.61 16.59
N PRO A 17 -5.58 -12.20 16.80
CA PRO A 17 -5.06 -12.05 18.15
C PRO A 17 -5.90 -11.02 18.91
N HIS A 18 -6.00 -11.19 20.23
CA HIS A 18 -6.63 -10.16 21.06
C HIS A 18 -5.93 -8.82 20.83
N PRO A 19 -6.68 -7.72 20.62
CA PRO A 19 -6.07 -6.41 20.41
C PRO A 19 -5.15 -6.06 21.58
N GLY A 20 -3.95 -5.56 21.31
CA GLY A 20 -3.09 -5.06 22.38
C GLY A 20 -3.68 -3.80 23.03
N LYS A 21 -3.20 -3.46 24.24
CA LYS A 21 -3.68 -2.28 25.02
C LYS A 21 -3.79 -0.98 24.21
N ARG A 22 -2.84 -0.75 23.28
CA ARG A 22 -2.86 0.42 22.39
C ARG A 22 -4.05 0.40 21.44
N THR A 23 -4.31 -0.75 20.81
CA THR A 23 -5.43 -0.93 19.88
C THR A 23 -6.76 -0.84 20.61
N GLU A 24 -6.88 -1.45 21.80
CA GLU A 24 -8.08 -1.32 22.62
C GLU A 24 -8.37 0.14 22.98
N GLY A 25 -7.34 0.92 23.34
CA GLY A 25 -7.48 2.35 23.62
C GLY A 25 -7.98 3.13 22.40
N PHE A 26 -7.43 2.85 21.22
CA PHE A 26 -7.86 3.47 19.96
C PHE A 26 -9.30 3.13 19.59
N LEU A 27 -9.70 1.86 19.71
CA LEU A 27 -11.05 1.41 19.37
C LEU A 27 -12.14 2.02 20.27
N LYS A 28 -11.79 2.40 21.51
CA LYS A 28 -12.69 3.08 22.46
C LYS A 28 -12.83 4.58 22.21
N LEU A 29 -12.01 5.17 21.34
CA LEU A 29 -12.15 6.58 20.99
C LEU A 29 -13.48 6.82 20.27
N PRO A 30 -14.12 7.99 20.46
CA PRO A 30 -15.33 8.33 19.73
C PRO A 30 -15.04 8.39 18.23
N HIS A 31 -15.79 7.60 17.46
CA HIS A 31 -15.73 7.60 16.00
C HIS A 31 -16.80 8.55 15.46
N GLU A 32 -16.54 9.85 15.54
CA GLU A 32 -17.44 10.87 14.99
C GLU A 32 -17.08 11.19 13.53
N GLY A 33 -18.06 11.14 12.63
CA GLY A 33 -17.92 11.46 11.21
C GLY A 33 -17.85 10.25 10.27
N ARG A 34 -17.91 10.51 8.97
CA ARG A 34 -17.64 9.51 7.93
C ARG A 34 -16.14 9.47 7.69
N GLY A 35 -15.50 8.33 7.97
CA GLY A 35 -14.08 8.13 7.65
C GLY A 35 -13.83 8.30 6.15
N LEU A 36 -12.71 8.95 5.79
CA LEU A 36 -12.27 9.05 4.42
C LEU A 36 -11.64 7.71 4.00
N ILE A 37 -12.17 7.09 2.96
CA ILE A 37 -11.61 5.88 2.37
C ILE A 37 -10.78 6.30 1.16
N TYR A 38 -9.50 5.95 1.16
CA TYR A 38 -8.61 6.15 0.04
C TYR A 38 -8.22 4.81 -0.58
N CYS A 39 -8.30 4.73 -1.91
CA CYS A 39 -7.99 3.51 -2.66
C CYS A 39 -6.82 3.75 -3.60
N GLY A 40 -5.97 2.74 -3.71
CA GLY A 40 -4.77 2.74 -4.54
C GLY A 40 -4.32 1.32 -4.87
N ALA A 41 -3.26 1.23 -5.65
CA ALA A 41 -2.64 0.00 -6.10
C ALA A 41 -1.35 -0.29 -5.31
N PRO A 42 -0.90 -1.56 -5.28
CA PRO A 42 0.34 -1.92 -4.62
C PRO A 42 1.61 -1.51 -5.39
N ILE A 43 1.44 -0.90 -6.56
CA ILE A 43 2.51 -0.54 -7.49
C ILE A 43 2.03 0.61 -8.40
N TRP A 44 2.95 1.48 -8.83
CA TRP A 44 2.71 2.47 -9.89
C TRP A 44 3.51 2.16 -11.17
N SER A 45 4.53 1.32 -11.12
CA SER A 45 5.39 1.03 -12.26
C SER A 45 4.81 0.00 -13.26
N CYS A 46 3.48 -0.16 -13.34
CA CYS A 46 2.81 -1.13 -14.22
C CYS A 46 2.73 -0.63 -15.67
N LYS A 47 3.48 -1.24 -16.59
CA LYS A 47 3.53 -0.85 -18.02
C LYS A 47 2.20 -1.09 -18.75
N ASP A 48 1.41 -2.06 -18.31
CA ASP A 48 0.14 -2.45 -18.94
C ASP A 48 -0.94 -1.36 -18.81
N TRP A 49 -0.69 -0.35 -17.97
CA TRP A 49 -1.57 0.81 -17.84
C TRP A 49 -1.29 1.91 -18.88
N SER A 50 -0.36 1.69 -19.80
CA SER A 50 -0.15 2.57 -20.95
C SER A 50 -1.40 2.63 -21.84
N GLY A 51 -1.85 3.84 -22.13
CA GLY A 51 -3.10 4.10 -22.85
C GLY A 51 -4.36 4.12 -21.97
N THR A 52 -4.27 3.78 -20.68
CA THR A 52 -5.40 3.83 -19.74
C THR A 52 -5.12 4.81 -18.60
N VAL A 53 -4.24 4.47 -17.66
CA VAL A 53 -3.81 5.35 -16.55
C VAL A 53 -2.69 6.28 -17.02
N TYR A 54 -1.85 5.82 -17.95
CA TYR A 54 -0.71 6.58 -18.47
C TYR A 54 -0.91 6.95 -19.93
N PRO A 55 -0.44 8.14 -20.38
CA PRO A 55 -0.31 8.41 -21.81
C PRO A 55 0.54 7.33 -22.50
N THR A 56 0.21 6.99 -23.74
CA THR A 56 0.88 5.92 -24.50
C THR A 56 2.40 6.11 -24.67
N LYS A 57 2.86 7.36 -24.60
CA LYS A 57 4.28 7.74 -24.72
C LYS A 57 4.93 8.14 -23.39
N ALA A 58 4.26 7.94 -22.27
CA ALA A 58 4.80 8.29 -20.96
C ALA A 58 6.06 7.45 -20.65
N ARG A 59 7.09 8.11 -20.14
CA ARG A 59 8.31 7.44 -19.68
C ARG A 59 8.06 6.85 -18.28
N PRO A 60 8.76 5.77 -17.90
CA PRO A 60 8.61 5.16 -16.57
C PRO A 60 8.81 6.14 -15.39
N SER A 61 9.71 7.12 -15.54
CA SER A 61 9.93 8.17 -14.54
C SER A 61 8.72 9.10 -14.33
N GLU A 62 7.77 9.10 -15.28
CA GLU A 62 6.56 9.92 -15.24
C GLU A 62 5.35 9.16 -14.69
N TYR A 63 5.45 7.83 -14.52
CA TYR A 63 4.33 6.97 -14.14
C TYR A 63 3.73 7.36 -12.79
N LEU A 64 4.55 7.64 -11.76
CA LEU A 64 4.03 8.04 -10.45
C LEU A 64 3.22 9.34 -10.55
N ARG A 65 3.73 10.31 -11.34
CA ARG A 65 3.05 11.58 -11.56
C ARG A 65 1.72 11.41 -12.30
N HIS A 66 1.63 10.49 -13.25
CA HIS A 66 0.37 10.18 -13.92
C HIS A 66 -0.59 9.41 -13.02
N TYR A 67 -0.09 8.40 -12.31
CA TYR A 67 -0.84 7.61 -11.34
C TYR A 67 -1.51 8.49 -10.27
N ALA A 68 -0.76 9.44 -9.69
CA ALA A 68 -1.24 10.35 -8.64
C ALA A 68 -2.38 11.29 -9.08
N LYS A 69 -2.64 11.42 -10.40
CA LYS A 69 -3.80 12.16 -10.91
C LYS A 69 -5.11 11.39 -10.78
N HIS A 70 -5.03 10.06 -10.68
CA HIS A 70 -6.19 9.17 -10.66
C HIS A 70 -6.39 8.54 -9.28
N TYR A 71 -5.30 8.25 -8.56
CA TYR A 71 -5.34 7.54 -7.29
C TYR A 71 -4.63 8.33 -6.19
N PRO A 72 -5.29 8.54 -5.04
CA PRO A 72 -4.73 9.33 -3.94
C PRO A 72 -3.70 8.58 -3.08
N THR A 73 -3.60 7.26 -3.22
CA THR A 73 -2.69 6.43 -2.41
C THR A 73 -1.97 5.37 -3.25
N VAL A 74 -0.84 4.89 -2.72
CA VAL A 74 -0.04 3.78 -3.29
C VAL A 74 0.64 3.01 -2.16
N GLU A 75 0.73 1.69 -2.27
CA GLU A 75 1.50 0.88 -1.33
C GLU A 75 2.99 0.94 -1.67
N LEU A 76 3.86 0.98 -0.66
CA LEU A 76 5.31 0.94 -0.82
C LEU A 76 5.89 -0.24 -0.04
N ASN A 77 6.41 -1.23 -0.77
CA ASN A 77 7.09 -2.38 -0.18
C ASN A 77 8.62 -2.27 -0.19
N SER A 78 9.18 -1.15 -0.66
CA SER A 78 10.64 -0.96 -0.74
C SER A 78 11.30 -1.00 0.64
N SER A 79 10.63 -0.51 1.68
CA SER A 79 11.11 -0.51 3.07
C SER A 79 11.35 -1.90 3.63
N PHE A 80 10.68 -2.92 3.09
CA PHE A 80 10.92 -4.32 3.45
C PHE A 80 12.32 -4.79 3.04
N TYR A 81 12.83 -4.29 1.91
CA TYR A 81 14.14 -4.67 1.39
C TYR A 81 15.25 -3.71 1.85
N SER A 82 14.93 -2.43 2.01
CA SER A 82 15.85 -1.42 2.52
C SER A 82 15.10 -0.18 2.99
N ILE A 83 15.47 0.34 4.17
CA ILE A 83 14.91 1.59 4.67
C ILE A 83 15.47 2.75 3.84
N PRO A 84 14.62 3.56 3.18
CA PRO A 84 15.10 4.65 2.35
C PRO A 84 15.68 5.79 3.21
N THR A 85 16.69 6.47 2.68
CA THR A 85 17.20 7.71 3.29
C THR A 85 16.18 8.84 3.09
N PRO A 86 16.22 9.89 3.93
CA PRO A 86 15.37 11.07 3.74
C PRO A 86 15.50 11.70 2.34
N ASP A 87 16.68 11.67 1.73
CA ASP A 87 16.89 12.17 0.37
C ASP A 87 16.22 11.31 -0.70
N GLN A 88 16.23 9.98 -0.53
CA GLN A 88 15.52 9.08 -1.43
C GLN A 88 14.01 9.33 -1.36
N VAL A 89 13.47 9.56 -0.16
CA VAL A 89 12.06 9.89 0.03
C VAL A 89 11.71 11.24 -0.64
N ARG A 90 12.55 12.26 -0.47
CA ARG A 90 12.32 13.58 -1.09
C ARG A 90 12.30 13.54 -2.62
N ARG A 91 13.07 12.65 -3.25
CA ARG A 91 13.12 12.51 -4.72
C ARG A 91 11.88 11.84 -5.32
N LEU A 92 11.05 11.18 -4.51
CA LEU A 92 9.83 10.52 -4.99
C LEU A 92 8.68 11.52 -5.22
N TRP A 93 8.81 12.76 -4.75
CA TRP A 93 7.81 13.83 -4.82
C TRP A 93 8.33 15.03 -5.61
#